data_AF-A0A968JWY1-F1
#
_entry.id   AF-A0A968JWY1-F1
#
_cell.length_a   1.000
_cell.length_b   1.000
_cell.length_c   1.000
_cell.angle_alpha   90.00
_cell.angle_beta   90.00
_cell.angle_gamma   90.00
#
_symmetry.space_group_name_H-M   'P 1'
#
loop_
_entity.id
_entity.type
_entity.pdbx_description
1 polymer ?
#
loop_
_entity_poly.entity_id
_entity_poly.type
_entity_poly.pdbx_seq_one_letter_code
_entity_poly.pdbx_strand_id
1 'polypeptide(L)'
;MEYVSIRHGGAILGEANEINGLTMGSVGSGTSFNHIEVYANRDDAFEWFGGTVNMKYLVAMFHGDDAFDADQDFDGSAQFLYAVQGDTLCTPSQESQGFELDGDDTQQAGLASDGQFFNATVIGIPANGSKKNSGISVKSRFNGGVYNSIIANFAYRSILSGSLGSSTPELRGNIFVNCSSNETAWNANNTYVPSLAGFDFNLELARPADCNGCPVIGDVDPIPSSAGAWVDPIAKTIHPAIVKVNYKGAFKPGEEAWTAGWTVAAERKFDKTALICPTDVNKDGGTDGLDYLQVLGRFGKTCVQP
;
A
#
# COMPACT_ATOMS: atom_id res chain seq x y z
N MET A 1 16.42 2.30 7.72
CA MET A 1 15.75 1.03 8.01
C MET A 1 15.51 0.34 6.68
N GLU A 2 15.98 -0.90 6.51
CA GLU A 2 15.80 -1.65 5.27
C GLU A 2 15.32 -3.07 5.58
N TYR A 3 14.40 -3.61 4.77
CA TYR A 3 13.85 -4.98 4.88
C TYR A 3 13.31 -5.31 6.28
N VAL A 4 12.33 -4.53 6.74
CA VAL A 4 11.67 -4.72 8.04
C VAL A 4 10.20 -5.08 7.83
N SER A 5 9.72 -6.05 8.61
CA SER A 5 8.33 -6.49 8.60
C SER A 5 7.75 -6.39 10.00
N ILE A 6 6.77 -5.51 10.18
CA ILE A 6 6.05 -5.22 11.42
C ILE A 6 4.71 -5.95 11.33
N ARG A 7 4.43 -6.86 12.27
CA ARG A 7 3.34 -7.84 12.13
C ARG A 7 2.48 -7.86 13.38
N HIS A 8 1.16 -7.92 13.21
CA HIS A 8 0.19 -8.04 14.31
C HIS A 8 0.34 -6.93 15.36
N GLY A 9 0.70 -5.74 14.89
CA GLY A 9 0.83 -4.55 15.71
C GLY A 9 -0.51 -3.88 15.99
N GLY A 10 -0.42 -2.75 16.69
CA GLY A 10 -1.51 -1.82 16.89
C GLY A 10 -2.51 -2.18 17.98
N ALA A 11 -3.09 -1.15 18.58
CA ALA A 11 -4.02 -1.27 19.68
C ALA A 11 -4.77 0.05 19.89
N ILE A 12 -6.10 -0.04 19.95
CA ILE A 12 -6.94 1.06 20.43
C ILE A 12 -6.73 1.20 21.95
N LEU A 13 -6.16 2.33 22.40
CA LEU A 13 -5.91 2.65 23.80
C LEU A 13 -6.99 3.59 24.38
N GLY A 14 -7.61 4.40 23.53
CA GLY A 14 -8.69 5.32 23.84
C GLY A 14 -9.46 5.72 22.56
N GLU A 15 -10.22 6.80 22.63
CA GLU A 15 -10.79 7.48 21.45
C GLU A 15 -9.75 8.49 20.95
N ALA A 16 -9.34 8.40 19.67
CA ALA A 16 -8.23 9.19 19.11
C ALA A 16 -6.93 9.04 19.93
N ASN A 17 -6.67 7.80 20.36
CA ASN A 17 -5.43 7.38 20.99
C ASN A 17 -5.20 5.90 20.71
N GLU A 18 -4.60 5.62 19.58
CA GLU A 18 -4.35 4.28 19.07
C GLU A 18 -2.84 4.01 18.88
N ILE A 19 -2.50 2.84 18.35
CA ILE A 19 -1.12 2.48 18.01
C ILE A 19 -1.13 2.00 16.57
N ASN A 20 -0.30 2.64 15.73
CA ASN A 20 -0.17 2.32 14.33
C ASN A 20 1.02 1.40 14.03
N GLY A 21 1.06 0.86 12.82
CA GLY A 21 2.08 -0.12 12.41
C GLY A 21 3.48 0.51 12.36
N LEU A 22 3.61 1.62 11.63
CA LEU A 22 4.77 2.50 11.68
C LEU A 22 4.32 3.96 11.79
N THR A 23 4.23 4.47 13.02
CA THR A 23 4.09 5.90 13.31
C THR A 23 5.42 6.63 13.11
N MET A 24 5.39 7.78 12.43
CA MET A 24 6.56 8.61 12.11
C MET A 24 6.36 10.06 12.52
N GLY A 25 6.69 10.39 13.77
CA GLY A 25 6.66 11.76 14.28
C GLY A 25 7.83 12.61 13.78
N SER A 26 7.55 13.57 12.90
CA SER A 26 8.49 14.62 12.44
C SER A 26 9.84 14.11 11.93
N VAL A 27 9.85 12.95 11.26
CA VAL A 27 11.10 12.32 10.80
C VAL A 27 11.70 13.11 9.64
N GLY A 28 13.00 13.45 9.74
CA GLY A 28 13.68 14.30 8.76
C GLY A 28 14.22 13.55 7.54
N SER A 29 14.37 14.27 6.43
CA SER A 29 14.86 13.82 5.11
C SER A 29 16.24 13.13 5.08
N GLY A 30 17.06 13.30 6.12
CA GLY A 30 18.32 12.55 6.30
C GLY A 30 18.11 11.07 6.72
N THR A 31 16.88 10.64 6.94
CA THR A 31 16.51 9.28 7.32
C THR A 31 16.04 8.49 6.10
N SER A 32 16.47 7.23 5.97
CA SER A 32 16.05 6.35 4.88
C SER A 32 15.19 5.21 5.40
N PHE A 33 14.02 5.00 4.80
CA PHE A 33 13.19 3.80 4.96
C PHE A 33 12.93 3.17 3.59
N ASN A 34 13.17 1.88 3.49
CA ASN A 34 13.22 1.15 2.24
C ASN A 34 12.78 -0.29 2.47
N HIS A 35 11.85 -0.84 1.69
CA HIS A 35 11.34 -2.22 1.88
C HIS A 35 10.81 -2.43 3.32
N ILE A 36 9.70 -1.76 3.63
CA ILE A 36 9.01 -1.89 4.91
C ILE A 36 7.65 -2.56 4.68
N GLU A 37 7.37 -3.63 5.41
CA GLU A 37 6.07 -4.30 5.43
C GLU A 37 5.39 -4.05 6.78
N VAL A 38 4.10 -3.76 6.72
CA VAL A 38 3.19 -3.76 7.85
C VAL A 38 2.05 -4.74 7.52
N TYR A 39 1.88 -5.74 8.39
CA TYR A 39 0.98 -6.87 8.15
C TYR A 39 0.03 -7.09 9.33
N ALA A 40 -1.28 -7.10 9.05
CA ALA A 40 -2.34 -7.33 10.01
C ALA A 40 -2.24 -6.42 11.26
N ASN A 41 -1.94 -5.13 11.03
CA ASN A 41 -2.00 -4.12 12.08
C ASN A 41 -3.46 -3.87 12.49
N ARG A 42 -3.72 -3.58 13.76
CA ARG A 42 -5.09 -3.34 14.26
C ARG A 42 -5.67 -1.97 13.88
N ASP A 43 -4.82 -1.09 13.38
CA ASP A 43 -5.08 0.31 13.05
C ASP A 43 -4.30 0.64 11.76
N ASP A 44 -3.87 1.88 11.52
CA ASP A 44 -3.17 2.27 10.29
C ASP A 44 -1.87 1.50 10.07
N ALA A 45 -1.55 1.24 8.81
CA ALA A 45 -0.28 0.61 8.47
C ALA A 45 0.90 1.60 8.60
N PHE A 46 0.83 2.74 7.92
CA PHE A 46 1.84 3.79 7.95
C PHE A 46 1.19 5.14 8.23
N GLU A 47 1.75 5.86 9.19
CA GLU A 47 1.19 7.11 9.68
C GLU A 47 2.31 8.15 9.82
N TRP A 48 2.22 9.27 9.12
CA TRP A 48 3.17 10.37 9.21
C TRP A 48 2.58 11.53 10.01
N PHE A 49 3.16 11.84 11.17
CA PHE A 49 2.87 13.07 11.89
C PHE A 49 3.93 14.13 11.58
N GLY A 50 3.77 14.77 10.42
CA GLY A 50 4.70 15.78 9.91
C GLY A 50 6.08 15.25 9.52
N GLY A 51 7.00 16.16 9.24
CA GLY A 51 8.37 15.84 8.84
C GLY A 51 8.57 15.74 7.32
N THR A 52 9.77 15.32 6.92
CA THR A 52 10.26 15.40 5.52
C THR A 52 10.94 14.10 5.05
N VAL A 53 10.64 12.98 5.72
CA VAL A 53 11.24 11.67 5.42
C VAL A 53 10.87 11.20 4.01
N ASN A 54 11.80 10.51 3.35
CA ASN A 54 11.61 9.96 2.02
C ASN A 54 11.68 8.44 2.08
N MET A 55 10.67 7.77 1.52
CA MET A 55 10.45 6.33 1.71
C MET A 55 10.19 5.62 0.39
N LYS A 56 10.61 4.35 0.30
CA LYS A 56 10.32 3.51 -0.88
C LYS A 56 9.95 2.09 -0.51
N TYR A 57 9.16 1.45 -1.36
CA TYR A 57 8.82 0.03 -1.26
C TYR A 57 8.10 -0.28 0.07
N LEU A 58 6.90 0.28 0.21
CA LEU A 58 6.07 0.15 1.42
C LEU A 58 4.92 -0.82 1.17
N VAL A 59 4.68 -1.75 2.08
CA VAL A 59 3.67 -2.82 1.95
C VAL A 59 2.71 -2.75 3.14
N ALA A 60 1.42 -2.53 2.89
CA ALA A 60 0.38 -2.38 3.90
C ALA A 60 -0.73 -3.42 3.71
N MET A 61 -0.63 -4.56 4.39
CA MET A 61 -1.53 -5.70 4.19
C MET A 61 -2.46 -5.89 5.40
N PHE A 62 -3.77 -5.90 5.15
CA PHE A 62 -4.80 -6.24 6.13
C PHE A 62 -4.78 -5.40 7.42
N HIS A 63 -4.43 -4.12 7.29
CA HIS A 63 -4.49 -3.10 8.34
C HIS A 63 -5.94 -2.84 8.79
N GLY A 64 -6.10 -2.27 9.99
CA GLY A 64 -7.37 -2.18 10.69
C GLY A 64 -8.18 -0.93 10.35
N ASP A 65 -7.50 0.18 10.07
CA ASP A 65 -8.09 1.39 9.49
C ASP A 65 -7.41 1.78 8.17
N ASP A 66 -6.40 2.65 8.14
CA ASP A 66 -5.90 3.22 6.89
C ASP A 66 -4.58 2.61 6.41
N ALA A 67 -4.41 2.54 5.08
CA ALA A 67 -3.16 2.00 4.52
C ALA A 67 -1.98 2.97 4.67
N PHE A 68 -2.25 4.26 4.48
CA PHE A 68 -1.28 5.35 4.45
C PHE A 68 -1.97 6.63 4.92
N ASP A 69 -1.77 7.03 6.18
CA ASP A 69 -2.27 8.29 6.72
C ASP A 69 -1.14 9.33 6.85
N ALA A 70 -1.38 10.57 6.44
CA ALA A 70 -0.43 11.66 6.56
C ALA A 70 -1.09 12.95 7.09
N ASP A 71 -0.63 13.31 8.29
CA ASP A 71 -1.18 14.34 9.15
C ASP A 71 -0.08 15.35 9.57
N GLN A 72 -0.49 16.39 10.31
CA GLN A 72 0.42 17.32 11.00
C GLN A 72 1.46 17.98 10.06
N ASP A 73 0.99 18.38 8.87
CA ASP A 73 1.75 19.06 7.82
C ASP A 73 2.96 18.27 7.27
N PHE A 74 2.81 16.96 6.96
CA PHE A 74 3.83 16.15 6.28
C PHE A 74 4.28 16.71 4.92
N ASP A 75 5.60 16.84 4.74
CA ASP A 75 6.29 17.45 3.58
C ASP A 75 7.44 16.52 3.10
N GLY A 76 7.16 15.22 3.06
CA GLY A 76 8.06 14.19 2.55
C GLY A 76 7.55 13.56 1.26
N SER A 77 8.14 12.43 0.87
CA SER A 77 7.65 11.68 -0.30
C SER A 77 7.81 10.16 -0.18
N ALA A 78 6.85 9.43 -0.76
CA ALA A 78 6.85 7.98 -0.79
C ALA A 78 6.70 7.46 -2.23
N GLN A 79 7.40 6.38 -2.58
CA GLN A 79 7.31 5.74 -3.90
C GLN A 79 7.24 4.21 -3.83
N PHE A 80 6.45 3.60 -4.73
CA PHE A 80 6.22 2.14 -4.78
C PHE A 80 5.54 1.67 -3.48
N LEU A 81 4.27 2.06 -3.33
CA LEU A 81 3.44 1.71 -2.17
C LEU A 81 2.44 0.62 -2.58
N TYR A 82 2.43 -0.52 -1.92
CA TYR A 82 1.46 -1.59 -2.17
C TYR A 82 0.56 -1.78 -0.95
N ALA A 83 -0.76 -1.84 -1.15
CA ALA A 83 -1.70 -2.05 -0.07
C ALA A 83 -2.87 -2.94 -0.48
N VAL A 84 -3.33 -3.76 0.46
CA VAL A 84 -4.56 -4.57 0.34
C VAL A 84 -5.33 -4.49 1.66
N GLN A 85 -6.56 -3.96 1.61
CA GLN A 85 -7.44 -3.87 2.79
C GLN A 85 -7.91 -5.26 3.24
N GLY A 86 -8.09 -5.44 4.54
CA GLY A 86 -8.62 -6.67 5.14
C GLY A 86 -10.15 -6.66 5.26
N ASP A 87 -10.78 -7.81 5.06
CA ASP A 87 -12.23 -7.99 5.23
C ASP A 87 -12.70 -7.70 6.68
N THR A 88 -14.00 -7.41 6.77
CA THR A 88 -14.83 -7.14 7.96
C THR A 88 -14.62 -8.08 9.15
N LEU A 89 -14.13 -9.31 8.95
CA LEU A 89 -13.79 -10.24 10.02
C LEU A 89 -12.50 -9.85 10.79
N CYS A 90 -11.63 -9.06 10.17
CA CYS A 90 -10.35 -8.62 10.74
C CYS A 90 -10.34 -7.11 11.09
N THR A 91 -11.18 -6.30 10.44
CA THR A 91 -11.11 -4.83 10.49
C THR A 91 -12.44 -4.26 11.04
N PRO A 92 -12.50 -3.76 12.30
CA PRO A 92 -13.77 -3.33 12.91
C PRO A 92 -14.16 -1.87 12.64
N SER A 93 -13.23 -1.01 12.17
CA SER A 93 -13.54 0.38 11.86
C SER A 93 -14.56 0.49 10.71
N GLN A 94 -15.33 1.58 10.65
CA GLN A 94 -16.39 1.70 9.65
C GLN A 94 -16.00 2.47 8.38
N GLU A 95 -14.90 3.24 8.40
CA GLU A 95 -14.55 4.18 7.31
C GLU A 95 -13.09 4.08 6.82
N SER A 96 -12.48 2.89 6.82
CA SER A 96 -11.10 2.59 6.36
C SER A 96 -10.73 3.09 4.95
N GLN A 97 -9.63 3.84 4.80
CA GLN A 97 -9.15 4.43 3.55
C GLN A 97 -7.94 3.71 2.94
N GLY A 98 -7.77 3.92 1.62
CA GLY A 98 -6.54 3.59 0.90
C GLY A 98 -5.44 4.65 1.06
N PHE A 99 -5.83 5.89 1.33
CA PHE A 99 -5.01 7.02 1.74
C PHE A 99 -5.89 7.95 2.57
N GLU A 100 -5.39 8.48 3.68
CA GLU A 100 -5.95 9.61 4.42
C GLU A 100 -4.86 10.69 4.52
N LEU A 101 -5.27 11.95 4.32
CA LEU A 101 -4.37 13.03 3.93
C LEU A 101 -4.92 14.38 4.45
N ASP A 102 -4.44 14.87 5.60
CA ASP A 102 -4.74 16.21 6.16
C ASP A 102 -3.47 17.10 6.19
N GLY A 103 -3.59 18.25 6.85
CA GLY A 103 -2.46 18.97 7.41
C GLY A 103 -2.55 19.03 8.93
N ASP A 104 -2.22 20.18 9.52
CA ASP A 104 -2.39 20.42 10.96
C ASP A 104 -3.87 20.60 11.38
N ASP A 105 -4.38 19.66 12.19
CA ASP A 105 -5.70 19.68 12.86
C ASP A 105 -6.01 20.98 13.60
N THR A 106 -5.00 21.60 14.22
CA THR A 106 -5.17 22.83 15.00
C THR A 106 -5.33 24.06 14.11
N GLN A 107 -5.19 23.89 12.79
CA GLN A 107 -5.32 24.90 11.75
C GLN A 107 -4.47 26.17 12.00
N GLN A 108 -3.33 26.04 12.68
CA GLN A 108 -2.42 27.15 12.97
C GLN A 108 -1.77 27.68 11.71
N ALA A 109 -1.86 28.98 11.46
CA ALA A 109 -1.31 29.61 10.28
C ALA A 109 0.23 29.48 10.24
N GLY A 110 0.78 28.85 9.19
CA GLY A 110 2.23 28.80 8.99
C GLY A 110 2.67 27.95 7.81
N LEU A 111 2.21 26.69 7.76
CA LEU A 111 2.55 25.70 6.73
C LEU A 111 1.27 25.01 6.22
N ALA A 112 1.43 24.16 5.20
CA ALA A 112 0.40 23.29 4.67
C ALA A 112 1.10 22.09 4.03
N SER A 113 0.61 20.88 4.26
CA SER A 113 1.32 19.64 3.86
C SER A 113 1.52 19.56 2.34
N ASP A 114 2.72 19.18 1.89
CA ASP A 114 3.02 18.91 0.47
C ASP A 114 3.40 17.45 0.21
N GLY A 115 3.06 16.54 1.12
CA GLY A 115 3.35 15.10 1.02
C GLY A 115 3.05 14.49 -0.36
N GLN A 116 4.06 13.89 -0.99
CA GLN A 116 3.96 13.40 -2.37
C GLN A 116 4.05 11.88 -2.45
N PHE A 117 2.99 11.24 -2.96
CA PHE A 117 2.88 9.78 -3.06
C PHE A 117 2.88 9.37 -4.54
N PHE A 118 3.83 8.52 -4.94
CA PHE A 118 4.01 8.11 -6.34
C PHE A 118 3.97 6.59 -6.49
N ASN A 119 3.41 6.11 -7.60
CA ASN A 119 3.43 4.67 -7.93
C ASN A 119 2.85 3.81 -6.80
N ALA A 120 1.66 4.12 -6.31
CA ALA A 120 0.94 3.24 -5.39
C ALA A 120 0.09 2.22 -6.16
N THR A 121 -0.07 1.00 -5.64
CA THR A 121 -1.12 0.05 -6.01
C THR A 121 -1.90 -0.26 -4.74
N VAL A 122 -3.12 0.26 -4.63
CA VAL A 122 -3.96 0.13 -3.43
C VAL A 122 -5.24 -0.61 -3.80
N ILE A 123 -5.53 -1.70 -3.10
CA ILE A 123 -6.67 -2.58 -3.36
C ILE A 123 -7.59 -2.58 -2.13
N GLY A 124 -8.80 -2.02 -2.31
CA GLY A 124 -9.87 -2.08 -1.33
C GLY A 124 -10.62 -3.40 -1.35
N ILE A 125 -11.49 -3.59 -0.36
CA ILE A 125 -12.49 -4.68 -0.35
C ILE A 125 -13.78 -4.24 -1.06
N PRO A 126 -14.51 -5.15 -1.74
CA PRO A 126 -15.78 -4.80 -2.39
C PRO A 126 -16.84 -4.48 -1.33
N ALA A 127 -17.81 -3.63 -1.67
CA ALA A 127 -18.86 -3.17 -0.75
C ALA A 127 -19.91 -4.26 -0.41
N ASN A 128 -19.50 -5.27 0.36
CA ASN A 128 -20.36 -6.30 0.94
C ASN A 128 -20.72 -5.92 2.39
N GLY A 129 -21.71 -5.03 2.55
CA GLY A 129 -22.29 -4.68 3.85
C GLY A 129 -22.04 -3.24 4.29
N SER A 130 -21.91 -3.03 5.60
CA SER A 130 -21.97 -1.70 6.24
C SER A 130 -20.66 -0.90 6.24
N LYS A 131 -19.56 -1.43 5.69
CA LYS A 131 -18.29 -0.71 5.60
C LYS A 131 -18.29 0.33 4.47
N LYS A 132 -17.66 1.47 4.73
CA LYS A 132 -17.59 2.64 3.86
C LYS A 132 -16.13 3.00 3.55
N ASN A 133 -15.47 2.25 2.69
CA ASN A 133 -14.07 2.53 2.35
C ASN A 133 -13.93 3.60 1.24
N SER A 134 -12.91 4.45 1.35
CA SER A 134 -12.55 5.42 0.31
C SER A 134 -11.15 5.15 -0.25
N GLY A 135 -10.98 5.25 -1.56
CA GLY A 135 -9.68 4.99 -2.20
C GLY A 135 -8.62 6.03 -1.84
N ILE A 136 -9.01 7.31 -1.84
CA ILE A 136 -8.19 8.45 -1.38
C ILE A 136 -9.11 9.42 -0.64
N SER A 137 -8.92 9.59 0.66
CA SER A 137 -9.50 10.65 1.48
C SER A 137 -8.56 11.85 1.49
N VAL A 138 -9.09 13.07 1.33
CA VAL A 138 -8.31 14.32 1.46
C VAL A 138 -9.10 15.32 2.29
N LYS A 139 -8.47 15.84 3.33
CA LYS A 139 -9.08 16.74 4.31
C LYS A 139 -8.51 18.17 4.18
N SER A 140 -8.55 18.94 5.26
CA SER A 140 -8.12 20.34 5.25
C SER A 140 -6.60 20.44 5.06
N ARG A 141 -6.09 21.60 4.65
CA ARG A 141 -4.63 21.92 4.57
C ARG A 141 -3.71 20.98 3.77
N PHE A 142 -4.15 19.81 3.32
CA PHE A 142 -3.41 18.94 2.44
C PHE A 142 -3.32 19.54 1.06
N ASN A 143 -2.13 20.02 0.72
CA ASN A 143 -1.81 20.57 -0.59
C ASN A 143 -1.03 19.58 -1.44
N GLY A 144 -0.52 18.46 -0.90
CA GLY A 144 0.29 17.46 -1.61
C GLY A 144 -0.45 16.70 -2.72
N GLY A 145 -0.05 15.46 -3.00
CA GLY A 145 -0.71 14.71 -4.05
C GLY A 145 -0.38 13.22 -4.17
N VAL A 146 -1.28 12.51 -4.85
CA VAL A 146 -1.16 11.08 -5.18
C VAL A 146 -1.07 10.93 -6.69
N TYR A 147 0.00 10.30 -7.17
CA TYR A 147 0.42 10.36 -8.57
C TYR A 147 0.72 8.98 -9.16
N ASN A 148 0.40 8.82 -10.44
CA ASN A 148 0.76 7.63 -11.24
C ASN A 148 0.44 6.29 -10.54
N SER A 149 -0.68 6.24 -9.82
CA SER A 149 -1.07 5.13 -8.94
C SER A 149 -2.25 4.34 -9.50
N ILE A 150 -2.41 3.10 -9.06
CA ILE A 150 -3.58 2.25 -9.30
C ILE A 150 -4.36 2.16 -8.00
N ILE A 151 -5.62 2.61 -8.01
CA ILE A 151 -6.54 2.55 -6.88
C ILE A 151 -7.70 1.65 -7.29
N ALA A 152 -7.87 0.52 -6.62
CA ALA A 152 -8.76 -0.55 -7.08
C ALA A 152 -9.81 -0.94 -6.05
N ASN A 153 -10.99 -1.32 -6.53
CA ASN A 153 -12.04 -1.99 -5.78
C ASN A 153 -12.67 -1.18 -4.62
N PHE A 154 -12.53 0.15 -4.64
CA PHE A 154 -13.21 1.05 -3.70
C PHE A 154 -14.60 1.42 -4.22
N ALA A 155 -15.56 0.53 -3.92
CA ALA A 155 -16.93 0.61 -4.44
C ALA A 155 -17.81 1.66 -3.74
N TYR A 156 -17.49 2.05 -2.50
CA TYR A 156 -18.19 3.15 -1.82
C TYR A 156 -17.72 4.51 -2.38
N ARG A 157 -16.46 4.89 -2.16
CA ARG A 157 -15.87 6.13 -2.73
C ARG A 157 -14.53 5.88 -3.40
N SER A 158 -14.36 6.30 -4.66
CA SER A 158 -13.01 6.34 -5.25
C SER A 158 -12.14 7.43 -4.64
N ILE A 159 -12.73 8.58 -4.34
CA ILE A 159 -12.13 9.75 -3.70
C ILE A 159 -13.15 10.29 -2.70
N LEU A 160 -12.72 10.66 -1.49
CA LEU A 160 -13.50 11.38 -0.50
C LEU A 160 -12.90 12.78 -0.32
N SER A 161 -13.69 13.82 -0.58
CA SER A 161 -13.32 15.20 -0.28
C SER A 161 -13.90 15.60 1.08
N GLY A 162 -13.04 15.75 2.08
CA GLY A 162 -13.35 16.41 3.34
C GLY A 162 -13.45 17.94 3.19
N SER A 163 -13.31 18.65 4.31
CA SER A 163 -13.40 20.12 4.35
C SER A 163 -12.10 20.78 3.85
N LEU A 164 -11.86 20.76 2.54
CA LEU A 164 -10.61 21.25 1.92
C LEU A 164 -10.25 22.71 2.25
N GLY A 165 -11.23 23.56 2.58
CA GLY A 165 -10.98 24.99 2.84
C GLY A 165 -10.38 25.70 1.62
N SER A 166 -9.14 26.19 1.76
CA SER A 166 -8.36 26.82 0.68
C SER A 166 -7.34 25.89 0.01
N SER A 167 -7.34 24.60 0.34
CA SER A 167 -6.32 23.65 -0.12
C SER A 167 -6.47 23.26 -1.58
N THR A 168 -5.34 22.91 -2.21
CA THR A 168 -5.21 22.62 -3.64
C THR A 168 -4.48 21.29 -3.89
N PRO A 169 -5.02 20.16 -3.40
CA PRO A 169 -4.44 18.84 -3.62
C PRO A 169 -4.41 18.45 -5.11
N GLU A 170 -3.42 17.65 -5.50
CA GLU A 170 -3.28 17.17 -6.89
C GLU A 170 -3.25 15.64 -6.96
N LEU A 171 -4.38 15.00 -7.32
CA LEU A 171 -4.42 13.57 -7.63
C LEU A 171 -4.34 13.37 -9.15
N ARG A 172 -3.20 12.90 -9.67
CA ARG A 172 -2.92 13.03 -11.11
C ARG A 172 -2.24 11.81 -11.73
N GLY A 173 -2.76 11.42 -12.89
CA GLY A 173 -2.25 10.27 -13.62
C GLY A 173 -2.70 8.93 -13.03
N ASN A 174 -3.69 8.89 -12.14
CA ASN A 174 -4.08 7.65 -11.46
C ASN A 174 -5.03 6.79 -12.32
N ILE A 175 -5.04 5.47 -12.13
CA ILE A 175 -6.01 4.54 -12.70
C ILE A 175 -6.90 4.04 -11.58
N PHE A 176 -8.20 4.34 -11.66
CA PHE A 176 -9.22 3.82 -10.76
C PHE A 176 -9.86 2.58 -11.40
N VAL A 177 -9.69 1.40 -10.77
CA VAL A 177 -10.15 0.11 -11.30
C VAL A 177 -11.30 -0.41 -10.44
N ASN A 178 -12.50 -0.59 -11.01
CA ASN A 178 -13.69 -1.03 -10.26
C ASN A 178 -14.02 -0.13 -9.03
N CYS A 179 -13.83 1.18 -9.15
CA CYS A 179 -14.18 2.16 -8.11
C CYS A 179 -15.38 3.02 -8.54
N SER A 180 -16.08 3.64 -7.58
CA SER A 180 -17.23 4.51 -7.88
C SER A 180 -16.81 5.75 -8.70
N SER A 181 -17.54 6.05 -9.77
CA SER A 181 -17.13 7.03 -10.79
C SER A 181 -17.51 8.49 -10.49
N ASN A 182 -18.13 8.77 -9.35
CA ASN A 182 -18.64 10.08 -8.97
C ASN A 182 -18.01 10.53 -7.65
N GLU A 183 -17.03 11.44 -7.69
CA GLU A 183 -16.77 12.50 -6.69
C GLU A 183 -15.74 13.56 -7.21
N THR A 184 -15.71 13.79 -8.53
CA THR A 184 -15.16 14.98 -9.22
C THR A 184 -13.69 15.42 -8.97
N ALA A 185 -12.75 14.49 -9.16
CA ALA A 185 -11.42 14.69 -9.78
C ALA A 185 -10.66 16.05 -9.59
N TRP A 186 -9.96 16.21 -8.47
CA TRP A 186 -8.71 16.98 -8.44
C TRP A 186 -7.55 16.06 -8.85
N ASN A 187 -6.65 16.32 -9.81
CA ASN A 187 -6.73 17.26 -10.93
C ASN A 187 -6.07 16.65 -12.19
N ALA A 188 -6.67 16.82 -13.37
CA ALA A 188 -6.96 15.65 -14.19
C ALA A 188 -5.82 15.11 -15.09
N ASN A 189 -5.51 13.82 -14.90
CA ASN A 189 -5.12 12.88 -15.97
C ASN A 189 -5.49 11.43 -15.57
N ASN A 190 -6.59 11.30 -14.82
CA ASN A 190 -7.00 10.06 -14.18
C ASN A 190 -7.92 9.25 -15.09
N THR A 191 -7.85 7.93 -15.02
CA THR A 191 -8.65 7.02 -15.86
C THR A 191 -9.49 6.13 -14.97
N TYR A 192 -10.80 6.05 -15.22
CA TYR A 192 -11.71 5.13 -14.53
C TYR A 192 -12.04 3.97 -15.47
N VAL A 193 -11.80 2.74 -15.02
CA VAL A 193 -12.04 1.51 -15.79
C VAL A 193 -12.72 0.45 -14.92
N PRO A 194 -13.60 -0.41 -15.48
CA PRO A 194 -14.19 -1.52 -14.74
C PRO A 194 -13.17 -2.63 -14.44
N SER A 195 -12.13 -2.76 -15.27
CA SER A 195 -11.04 -3.74 -15.12
C SER A 195 -9.78 -3.24 -15.82
N LEU A 196 -8.63 -3.84 -15.48
CA LEU A 196 -7.34 -3.56 -16.09
C LEU A 196 -6.70 -4.89 -16.50
N ALA A 197 -6.11 -4.97 -17.69
CA ALA A 197 -5.62 -6.24 -18.23
C ALA A 197 -4.46 -6.79 -17.39
N GLY A 198 -4.49 -8.09 -17.05
CA GLY A 198 -3.50 -8.76 -16.22
C GLY A 198 -3.58 -8.45 -14.71
N PHE A 199 -4.44 -7.51 -14.30
CA PHE A 199 -4.57 -7.10 -12.90
C PHE A 199 -5.77 -7.78 -12.24
N ASP A 200 -5.53 -8.54 -11.18
CA ASP A 200 -6.56 -9.21 -10.39
C ASP A 200 -6.60 -8.63 -8.97
N PHE A 201 -7.74 -8.06 -8.60
CA PHE A 201 -8.02 -7.48 -7.30
C PHE A 201 -8.97 -8.34 -6.45
N ASN A 202 -9.35 -9.53 -6.94
CA ASN A 202 -10.32 -10.39 -6.26
C ASN A 202 -9.66 -11.11 -5.08
N LEU A 203 -9.83 -10.55 -3.88
CA LEU A 203 -9.45 -11.18 -2.63
C LEU A 203 -10.42 -12.33 -2.29
N GLU A 204 -10.20 -13.52 -2.84
CA GLU A 204 -11.02 -14.69 -2.49
C GLU A 204 -10.62 -15.25 -1.12
N LEU A 205 -11.38 -14.89 -0.07
CA LEU A 205 -11.21 -15.44 1.28
C LEU A 205 -11.82 -16.83 1.38
N ALA A 206 -11.22 -17.81 0.71
CA ALA A 206 -11.58 -19.20 0.85
C ALA A 206 -11.27 -19.66 2.29
N ARG A 207 -12.30 -20.06 3.05
CA ARG A 207 -12.08 -20.77 4.32
C ARG A 207 -11.82 -22.25 4.00
N PRO A 208 -10.59 -22.77 4.19
CA PRO A 208 -10.34 -24.18 3.93
C PRO A 208 -11.07 -25.02 4.99
N ALA A 209 -11.59 -26.17 4.58
CA ALA A 209 -12.48 -26.98 5.41
C ALA A 209 -11.79 -27.65 6.63
N ASP A 210 -10.46 -27.61 6.68
CA ASP A 210 -9.61 -28.27 7.67
C ASP A 210 -9.05 -27.33 8.75
N CYS A 211 -9.23 -26.00 8.62
CA CYS A 211 -8.78 -25.05 9.64
C CYS A 211 -9.94 -24.21 10.21
N ASN A 212 -10.02 -24.17 11.54
CA ASN A 212 -10.89 -23.25 12.26
C ASN A 212 -10.12 -21.96 12.58
N GLY A 213 -10.04 -21.06 11.59
CA GLY A 213 -9.67 -19.66 11.84
C GLY A 213 -8.64 -19.03 10.91
N CYS A 214 -8.00 -19.78 9.99
CA CYS A 214 -7.15 -19.17 8.97
C CYS A 214 -7.96 -18.92 7.69
N PRO A 215 -7.92 -17.71 7.11
CA PRO A 215 -8.31 -17.53 5.72
C PRO A 215 -7.23 -18.14 4.82
N VAL A 216 -7.62 -18.94 3.83
CA VAL A 216 -6.79 -19.18 2.64
C VAL A 216 -7.16 -18.06 1.68
N ILE A 217 -6.24 -17.11 1.56
CA ILE A 217 -6.45 -15.88 0.81
C ILE A 217 -5.96 -16.11 -0.61
N GLY A 218 -6.90 -16.07 -1.55
CA GLY A 218 -6.63 -16.23 -2.96
C GLY A 218 -6.09 -14.97 -3.63
N ASP A 219 -5.18 -15.23 -4.56
CA ASP A 219 -5.36 -14.86 -5.96
C ASP A 219 -5.22 -13.41 -6.44
N VAL A 220 -4.86 -12.46 -5.57
CA VAL A 220 -4.48 -11.10 -6.00
C VAL A 220 -3.23 -11.14 -6.90
N ASP A 221 -3.36 -10.54 -8.08
CA ASP A 221 -2.27 -10.22 -9.01
C ASP A 221 -2.20 -8.70 -9.16
N PRO A 222 -1.29 -8.03 -8.42
CA PRO A 222 -1.24 -6.58 -8.40
C PRO A 222 -0.49 -5.98 -9.61
N ILE A 223 -0.02 -6.81 -10.55
CA ILE A 223 0.80 -6.38 -11.70
C ILE A 223 -0.02 -6.40 -13.00
N PRO A 224 -0.58 -5.26 -13.45
CA PRO A 224 -1.23 -5.21 -14.75
C PRO A 224 -0.22 -5.51 -15.88
N SER A 225 -0.71 -6.13 -16.96
CA SER A 225 0.08 -6.34 -18.18
C SER A 225 0.50 -5.03 -18.86
N SER A 226 -0.24 -3.94 -18.60
CA SER A 226 0.18 -2.57 -18.90
C SER A 226 -0.57 -1.56 -18.04
N ALA A 227 0.12 -0.52 -17.57
CA ALA A 227 -0.46 0.51 -16.70
C ALA A 227 -0.39 1.93 -17.29
N GLY A 228 -0.15 2.08 -18.60
CA GLY A 228 0.07 3.37 -19.24
C GLY A 228 1.35 4.09 -18.77
N ALA A 229 1.69 5.20 -19.42
CA ALA A 229 2.91 5.96 -19.12
C ALA A 229 2.72 6.92 -17.94
N TRP A 230 3.84 7.30 -17.32
CA TRP A 230 3.93 8.33 -16.29
C TRP A 230 3.41 9.69 -16.77
N VAL A 231 2.76 10.40 -15.85
CA VAL A 231 2.26 11.77 -16.00
C VAL A 231 2.94 12.64 -14.93
N ASP A 232 3.58 13.73 -15.34
CA ASP A 232 4.15 14.70 -14.39
C ASP A 232 3.05 15.50 -13.64
N PRO A 233 3.27 15.85 -12.36
CA PRO A 233 2.51 16.88 -11.67
C PRO A 233 2.50 18.21 -12.45
N ILE A 234 1.44 19.00 -12.32
CA ILE A 234 1.34 20.35 -12.87
C ILE A 234 1.60 21.39 -11.78
N ALA A 235 1.04 21.20 -10.59
CA ALA A 235 1.11 22.19 -9.52
C ALA A 235 2.36 22.02 -8.64
N LYS A 236 2.97 20.83 -8.64
CA LYS A 236 4.01 20.42 -7.69
C LYS A 236 5.38 20.19 -8.33
N THR A 237 6.41 20.51 -7.56
CA THR A 237 7.79 20.11 -7.89
C THR A 237 8.00 18.69 -7.40
N ILE A 238 8.31 17.76 -8.31
CA ILE A 238 8.63 16.37 -7.95
C ILE A 238 9.83 16.36 -7.01
N HIS A 239 9.66 15.79 -5.80
CA HIS A 239 10.74 15.69 -4.83
C HIS A 239 11.93 14.86 -5.39
N PRO A 240 13.21 15.28 -5.22
CA PRO A 240 14.37 14.63 -5.84
C PRO A 240 14.59 13.15 -5.50
N ALA A 241 13.97 12.64 -4.43
CA ALA A 241 14.01 11.21 -4.09
C ALA A 241 13.19 10.34 -5.08
N ILE A 242 12.22 10.92 -5.80
CA ILE A 242 11.32 10.22 -6.70
C ILE A 242 12.01 9.89 -8.03
N VAL A 243 11.93 8.63 -8.45
CA VAL A 243 12.52 8.14 -9.71
C VAL A 243 11.41 8.01 -10.74
N LYS A 244 11.44 8.80 -11.83
CA LYS A 244 10.47 8.67 -12.92
C LYS A 244 10.59 7.29 -13.57
N VAL A 245 9.49 6.54 -13.57
CA VAL A 245 9.35 5.25 -14.28
C VAL A 245 8.42 5.41 -15.49
N ASN A 246 8.35 4.41 -16.37
CA ASN A 246 7.50 4.44 -17.56
C ASN A 246 6.15 3.71 -17.38
N TYR A 247 5.74 3.45 -16.13
CA TYR A 247 4.49 2.77 -15.77
C TYR A 247 3.80 3.47 -14.59
N LYS A 248 2.51 3.16 -14.39
CA LYS A 248 1.73 3.52 -13.19
C LYS A 248 1.54 2.30 -12.29
N GLY A 249 1.20 2.52 -11.02
CA GLY A 249 1.16 1.47 -10.01
C GLY A 249 2.53 1.20 -9.40
N ALA A 250 2.55 0.39 -8.34
CA ALA A 250 3.76 0.05 -7.57
C ALA A 250 4.68 -0.95 -8.25
N PHE A 251 4.20 -1.68 -9.25
CA PHE A 251 4.90 -2.79 -9.88
C PHE A 251 5.15 -2.51 -11.35
N LYS A 252 6.32 -2.93 -11.84
CA LYS A 252 6.68 -2.81 -13.26
C LYS A 252 5.99 -3.93 -14.05
N PRO A 253 5.15 -3.63 -15.05
CA PRO A 253 4.53 -4.66 -15.89
C PRO A 253 5.54 -5.62 -16.52
N GLY A 254 5.30 -6.93 -16.35
CA GLY A 254 6.11 -7.99 -16.95
C GLY A 254 7.42 -8.33 -16.22
N GLU A 255 7.60 -7.86 -14.98
CA GLU A 255 8.72 -8.22 -14.10
C GLU A 255 8.20 -8.91 -12.82
N GLU A 256 9.08 -9.56 -12.08
CA GLU A 256 8.79 -10.08 -10.74
C GLU A 256 8.47 -8.92 -9.76
N ALA A 257 7.57 -9.17 -8.81
CA ALA A 257 7.24 -8.20 -7.78
C ALA A 257 8.42 -7.95 -6.82
N TRP A 258 8.68 -6.68 -6.50
CA TRP A 258 9.70 -6.30 -5.51
C TRP A 258 9.34 -6.73 -4.07
N THR A 259 8.12 -7.21 -3.84
CA THR A 259 7.63 -7.86 -2.61
C THR A 259 8.22 -9.28 -2.42
N ALA A 260 8.73 -9.89 -3.49
CA ALA A 260 9.23 -11.26 -3.50
C ALA A 260 10.41 -11.49 -2.54
N GLY A 261 10.38 -12.63 -1.84
CA GLY A 261 11.50 -13.10 -1.00
C GLY A 261 11.67 -12.45 0.38
N TRP A 262 10.86 -11.45 0.77
CA TRP A 262 10.97 -10.80 2.09
C TRP A 262 9.65 -10.44 2.79
N THR A 263 8.53 -10.37 2.07
CA THR A 263 7.20 -10.09 2.64
C THR A 263 6.47 -11.36 3.11
N VAL A 264 5.56 -11.24 4.09
CA VAL A 264 4.56 -12.27 4.39
C VAL A 264 3.68 -12.51 3.18
N ALA A 265 3.33 -11.45 2.44
CA ALA A 265 2.53 -11.55 1.22
C ALA A 265 3.15 -12.54 0.20
N ALA A 266 4.46 -12.48 0.01
CA ALA A 266 5.21 -13.42 -0.81
C ALA A 266 5.33 -14.82 -0.19
N GLU A 267 5.66 -14.92 1.11
CA GLU A 267 5.77 -16.21 1.83
C GLU A 267 4.46 -17.02 1.80
N ARG A 268 3.33 -16.32 1.87
CA ARG A 268 1.99 -16.91 1.92
C ARG A 268 1.27 -16.92 0.57
N LYS A 269 1.91 -16.44 -0.49
CA LYS A 269 1.36 -16.37 -1.86
C LYS A 269 0.06 -15.56 -1.96
N PHE A 270 -0.09 -14.54 -1.11
CA PHE A 270 -1.16 -13.55 -1.21
C PHE A 270 -0.95 -12.62 -2.41
N ASP A 271 0.31 -12.40 -2.77
CA ASP A 271 0.73 -11.82 -4.04
C ASP A 271 1.19 -12.96 -4.95
N LYS A 272 0.41 -13.27 -5.99
CA LYS A 272 0.72 -14.34 -6.95
C LYS A 272 2.01 -14.10 -7.73
N THR A 273 2.39 -12.83 -7.89
CA THR A 273 3.57 -12.43 -8.67
C THR A 273 4.86 -12.46 -7.85
N ALA A 274 4.72 -12.53 -6.52
CA ALA A 274 5.80 -12.80 -5.59
C ALA A 274 6.01 -14.32 -5.42
N LEU A 275 6.58 -14.96 -6.44
CA LEU A 275 6.82 -16.41 -6.49
C LEU A 275 7.91 -16.87 -5.51
N ILE A 276 7.55 -17.07 -4.24
CA ILE A 276 8.35 -17.93 -3.36
C ILE A 276 7.98 -19.39 -3.63
N CYS A 277 8.87 -20.10 -4.33
CA CYS A 277 8.93 -21.55 -4.30
C CYS A 277 9.78 -21.97 -3.08
N PRO A 278 9.21 -22.55 -2.01
CA PRO A 278 9.98 -22.95 -0.81
C PRO A 278 10.98 -24.08 -1.09
N THR A 279 10.88 -24.68 -2.27
CA THR A 279 11.70 -25.75 -2.82
C THR A 279 12.64 -25.28 -3.93
N ASP A 280 12.54 -24.03 -4.39
CA ASP A 280 13.52 -23.41 -5.29
C ASP A 280 14.66 -22.87 -4.42
N VAL A 281 15.63 -23.74 -4.14
CA VAL A 281 16.76 -23.44 -3.27
C VAL A 281 17.82 -22.64 -4.03
N ASN A 282 17.84 -22.78 -5.36
CA ASN A 282 18.84 -22.20 -6.23
C ASN A 282 18.44 -20.82 -6.82
N LYS A 283 17.13 -20.51 -6.81
CA LYS A 283 16.47 -19.30 -7.34
C LYS A 283 16.49 -19.18 -8.87
N ASP A 284 16.27 -20.28 -9.59
CA ASP A 284 16.12 -20.28 -11.06
C ASP A 284 14.66 -20.20 -11.55
N GLY A 285 13.69 -20.18 -10.63
CA GLY A 285 12.25 -20.18 -10.93
C GLY A 285 11.66 -21.57 -11.15
N GLY A 286 12.47 -22.62 -11.03
CA GLY A 286 12.08 -24.02 -11.10
C GLY A 286 11.86 -24.66 -9.73
N THR A 287 11.55 -25.95 -9.75
CA THR A 287 11.79 -26.85 -8.62
C THR A 287 12.13 -28.19 -9.25
N ASP A 288 13.41 -28.55 -9.28
CA ASP A 288 13.88 -29.71 -9.99
C ASP A 288 14.98 -30.50 -9.25
N GLY A 289 15.73 -31.33 -9.98
CA GLY A 289 16.83 -32.12 -9.41
C GLY A 289 17.98 -31.28 -8.84
N LEU A 290 18.21 -30.07 -9.35
CA LEU A 290 19.26 -29.17 -8.90
C LEU A 290 19.00 -28.67 -7.47
N ASP A 291 17.77 -28.30 -7.14
CA ASP A 291 17.37 -27.93 -5.79
C ASP A 291 17.54 -29.07 -4.81
N TYR A 292 17.05 -30.26 -5.19
CA TYR A 292 17.18 -31.46 -4.38
C TYR A 292 18.65 -31.81 -4.11
N LEU A 293 19.54 -31.63 -5.09
CA LEU A 293 20.99 -31.82 -4.94
C LEU A 293 21.63 -30.83 -3.95
N GLN A 294 21.14 -29.59 -3.87
CA GLN A 294 21.63 -28.62 -2.87
C GLN A 294 21.23 -28.98 -1.43
N VAL A 295 20.05 -29.60 -1.24
CA VAL A 295 19.57 -30.03 0.08
C VAL A 295 20.13 -31.41 0.48
N LEU A 296 20.40 -32.30 -0.49
CA LEU A 296 20.96 -33.65 -0.28
C LEU A 296 22.22 -33.64 0.59
N GLY A 297 23.15 -32.69 0.38
CA GLY A 297 24.38 -32.56 1.16
C GLY A 297 24.19 -32.13 2.63
N ARG A 298 22.97 -31.71 3.00
CA ARG A 298 22.58 -31.25 4.34
C ARG A 298 21.72 -32.28 5.10
N PHE A 299 21.10 -33.25 4.40
CA PHE A 299 20.35 -34.33 5.05
C PHE A 299 21.24 -35.13 6.02
N GLY A 300 20.75 -35.35 7.24
CA GLY A 300 21.46 -36.12 8.27
C GLY A 300 22.62 -35.39 8.97
N LYS A 301 22.86 -34.11 8.70
CA LYS A 301 23.84 -33.30 9.45
C LYS A 301 23.14 -32.43 10.48
N THR A 302 23.46 -32.60 11.76
CA THR A 302 23.08 -31.64 12.81
C THR A 302 23.77 -30.30 12.55
N CYS A 303 23.02 -29.20 12.62
CA CYS A 303 23.55 -27.84 12.52
C CYS A 303 24.52 -27.57 13.67
N VAL A 304 25.82 -27.69 13.41
CA VAL A 304 26.85 -27.16 14.31
C VAL A 304 26.97 -25.68 13.96
N GLN A 305 26.53 -24.79 14.86
CA GLN A 305 26.76 -23.35 14.68
C GLN A 305 28.26 -23.06 14.76
N PRO A 306 28.81 -22.22 13.86
CA PRO A 306 30.09 -21.55 14.08
C PRO A 306 29.97 -20.46 15.16
#